data_AF-A0AAD4DWX3-F1
#
_entry.id   AF-A0AAD4DWX3-F1
#
_cell.length_a   1.000
_cell.length_b   1.000
_cell.length_c   1.000
_cell.angle_alpha   90.00
_cell.angle_beta   90.00
_cell.angle_gamma   90.00
#
_symmetry.space_group_name_H-M   'P 1'
#
loop_
_entity.id
_entity.type
_entity.pdbx_description
1 polymer ?
#
loop_
_entity_poly.entity_id
_entity_poly.type
_entity_poly.pdbx_seq_one_letter_code
_entity_poly.pdbx_strand_id
1 'polypeptide(L)'
;MASHGCRPHSHRAGWASFSHPGYHPSMWAIGTLARPNTFLYTIHWPTLLHMAHRQAGQITLMTGWHGFYSLFACPEPGFYVAWINEATAGAGIPRGGGDSFTTHTYRHGGAQWRWMFAPVGERWTLARVRWWGSWAENENHDTLIRYLLDELSTYENDHSDALCPTQNEADGSLLGEHRLVRPACSQDLQLMQRFITADVEDLRSDVCFLTNTLISSRNGPPGSTLVHEPPVQHTLHGTFLPHESPTLIPQQMIPAPSRTFNPVTNSTGTTNFGSRPLPEKGLDIPNLPMRRADGSYAPKKDSWRYIIQHWTEADPVHGLHVALRDWPAEWLKGKNKAIFGSKYHQHALIALEFLEQYQGNESVFLAAYPEYKEGHTALLTAVKRAKKDRGEIIPRK
;
A
#
# COMPACT_ATOMS: atom_id res chain seq x y z
N MET A 1 -32.87 -52.92 63.90
CA MET A 1 -33.30 -51.59 64.38
C MET A 1 -32.88 -50.56 63.34
N ALA A 2 -33.83 -50.16 62.49
CA ALA A 2 -34.32 -48.77 62.31
C ALA A 2 -33.25 -47.83 61.70
N SER A 3 -33.23 -47.61 60.38
CA SER A 3 -34.03 -46.64 59.58
C SER A 3 -33.56 -45.18 59.70
N HIS A 4 -33.03 -44.61 58.61
CA HIS A 4 -33.64 -43.50 57.86
C HIS A 4 -32.76 -43.08 56.68
N GLY A 5 -33.38 -42.97 55.50
CA GLY A 5 -32.77 -42.47 54.27
C GLY A 5 -33.17 -41.02 54.00
N CYS A 6 -32.37 -40.36 53.15
CA CYS A 6 -32.73 -39.13 52.45
C CYS A 6 -32.27 -39.23 50.99
N ARG A 7 -33.19 -38.89 50.08
CA ARG A 7 -33.07 -38.91 48.61
C ARG A 7 -32.31 -37.68 48.08
N PRO A 8 -31.69 -37.74 46.89
CA PRO A 8 -31.38 -36.56 46.08
C PRO A 8 -32.46 -36.32 45.00
N HIS A 9 -32.77 -35.05 44.76
CA HIS A 9 -33.65 -34.58 43.69
C HIS A 9 -32.88 -34.44 42.36
N SER A 10 -33.44 -35.03 41.30
CA SER A 10 -33.05 -34.83 39.91
C SER A 10 -33.92 -33.74 39.26
N HIS A 11 -33.30 -32.71 38.67
CA HIS A 11 -33.96 -31.86 37.69
C HIS A 11 -33.37 -32.11 36.30
N ARG A 12 -34.25 -32.56 35.40
CA ARG A 12 -34.03 -32.80 33.97
C ARG A 12 -34.41 -31.51 33.24
N ALA A 13 -33.51 -30.90 32.48
CA ALA A 13 -33.85 -29.84 31.54
C ALA A 13 -33.70 -30.40 30.12
N GLY A 14 -34.82 -30.47 29.40
CA GLY A 14 -34.90 -30.94 28.02
C GLY A 14 -34.35 -29.90 27.04
N TRP A 15 -33.63 -30.39 26.04
CA TRP A 15 -33.19 -29.61 24.89
C TRP A 15 -34.17 -29.84 23.74
N ALA A 16 -34.76 -28.77 23.23
CA ALA A 16 -35.58 -28.77 22.02
C ALA A 16 -34.70 -28.40 20.83
N SER A 17 -34.67 -29.27 19.83
CA SER A 17 -34.06 -29.02 18.52
C SER A 17 -35.01 -28.20 17.65
N PHE A 18 -34.55 -27.06 17.13
CA PHE A 18 -35.20 -26.36 16.02
C PHE A 18 -34.32 -26.50 14.78
N SER A 19 -34.87 -27.18 13.77
CA SER A 19 -34.38 -27.22 12.40
C SER A 19 -35.15 -26.22 11.55
N HIS A 20 -34.45 -25.40 10.77
CA HIS A 20 -35.01 -24.66 9.63
C HIS A 20 -34.08 -24.73 8.41
N PRO A 21 -34.63 -24.63 7.19
CA PRO A 21 -34.00 -25.18 5.99
C PRO A 21 -33.40 -24.10 5.06
N GLY A 22 -32.43 -24.55 4.26
CA GLY A 22 -32.25 -24.12 2.86
C GLY A 22 -31.80 -22.67 2.62
N TYR A 23 -30.50 -22.47 2.46
CA TYR A 23 -29.95 -21.37 1.67
C TYR A 23 -28.87 -21.91 0.74
N HIS A 24 -29.11 -21.78 -0.57
CA HIS A 24 -28.19 -22.13 -1.64
C HIS A 24 -27.61 -20.81 -2.19
N PRO A 25 -26.28 -20.59 -2.22
CA PRO A 25 -25.74 -19.44 -2.94
C PRO A 25 -25.45 -19.82 -4.39
N SER A 26 -26.08 -19.09 -5.30
CA SER A 26 -25.81 -19.07 -6.74
C SER A 26 -24.47 -18.38 -7.04
N MET A 27 -23.82 -18.85 -8.12
CA MET A 27 -22.64 -18.26 -8.74
C MET A 27 -22.87 -16.78 -9.10
N TRP A 28 -21.85 -15.95 -8.88
CA TRP A 28 -21.71 -14.66 -9.55
C TRP A 28 -20.55 -14.74 -10.54
N ALA A 29 -20.87 -14.65 -11.82
CA ALA A 29 -19.93 -14.43 -12.91
C ALA A 29 -19.65 -12.92 -13.02
N ILE A 30 -18.38 -12.54 -13.15
CA ILE A 30 -17.99 -11.18 -13.50
C ILE A 30 -18.07 -11.09 -15.03
N GLY A 31 -19.13 -10.46 -15.53
CA GLY A 31 -19.28 -10.13 -16.95
C GLY A 31 -18.42 -8.92 -17.32
N THR A 32 -17.53 -9.10 -18.28
CA THR A 32 -16.72 -8.03 -18.88
C THR A 32 -17.52 -7.40 -20.03
N LEU A 33 -17.82 -6.10 -19.92
CA LEU A 33 -18.29 -5.30 -21.06
C LEU A 33 -17.33 -4.13 -21.24
N ALA A 34 -16.49 -4.25 -22.27
CA ALA A 34 -15.53 -3.26 -22.69
C ALA A 34 -16.19 -2.17 -23.54
N ARG A 35 -15.89 -0.90 -23.25
CA ARG A 35 -15.85 0.19 -24.23
C ARG A 35 -14.60 1.05 -24.00
N PRO A 36 -13.97 1.58 -25.06
CA PRO A 36 -12.67 2.22 -24.98
C PRO A 36 -12.80 3.71 -24.61
N ASN A 37 -11.81 4.23 -23.89
CA ASN A 37 -11.52 5.66 -23.67
C ASN A 37 -12.18 6.40 -22.50
N THR A 38 -12.29 5.77 -21.32
CA THR A 38 -12.27 6.53 -20.06
C THR A 38 -11.77 5.64 -18.91
N PHE A 39 -10.58 5.92 -18.39
CA PHE A 39 -9.99 5.16 -17.27
C PHE A 39 -10.12 5.97 -15.98
N LEU A 40 -11.16 5.69 -15.20
CA LEU A 40 -11.24 5.99 -13.78
C LEU A 40 -11.80 4.76 -13.07
N TYR A 41 -10.94 4.03 -12.37
CA TYR A 41 -11.36 2.94 -11.50
C TYR A 41 -11.45 3.45 -10.07
N THR A 42 -12.66 3.63 -9.58
CA THR A 42 -12.92 3.88 -8.15
C THR A 42 -13.12 2.54 -7.45
N ILE A 43 -12.11 2.08 -6.69
CA ILE A 43 -12.29 0.94 -5.77
C ILE A 43 -13.13 1.45 -4.59
N HIS A 44 -14.37 0.99 -4.48
CA HIS A 44 -15.30 1.38 -3.43
C HIS A 44 -14.96 0.64 -2.10
N TRP A 45 -14.11 1.25 -1.27
CA TRP A 45 -13.57 0.70 -0.03
C TRP A 45 -14.55 0.34 1.12
N PRO A 46 -15.73 0.97 1.30
CA PRO A 46 -16.61 0.69 2.45
C PRO A 46 -17.13 -0.75 2.55
N THR A 47 -17.23 -1.47 1.44
CA THR A 47 -17.82 -2.82 1.40
C THR A 47 -16.91 -3.88 2.02
N LEU A 48 -15.60 -3.64 2.07
CA LEU A 48 -14.61 -4.55 2.69
C LEU A 48 -14.62 -4.49 4.23
N LEU A 49 -15.22 -3.46 4.83
CA LEU A 49 -15.15 -3.22 6.27
C LEU A 49 -16.36 -3.76 7.07
N HIS A 50 -17.41 -4.26 6.40
CA HIS A 50 -18.71 -4.53 7.02
C HIS A 50 -19.06 -6.02 7.23
N MET A 51 -18.07 -6.87 7.47
CA MET A 51 -18.30 -8.26 7.91
C MET A 51 -17.64 -8.49 9.28
N ALA A 52 -18.39 -8.21 10.36
CA ALA A 52 -17.97 -8.55 11.73
C ALA A 52 -19.16 -9.00 12.57
N HIS A 53 -19.12 -10.25 13.06
CA HIS A 53 -19.99 -10.72 14.14
C HIS A 53 -19.13 -11.16 15.33
N ARG A 54 -19.51 -10.73 16.54
CA ARG A 54 -18.81 -10.99 17.81
C ARG A 54 -19.01 -12.44 18.28
N GLN A 55 -17.92 -13.11 18.65
CA GLN A 55 -17.79 -13.77 19.96
C GLN A 55 -16.31 -14.05 20.31
N ALA A 56 -15.93 -13.64 21.52
CA ALA A 56 -14.74 -13.94 22.34
C ALA A 56 -13.43 -14.42 21.66
N GLY A 57 -12.45 -13.49 21.55
CA GLY A 57 -11.02 -13.79 21.53
C GLY A 57 -10.35 -13.74 20.14
N GLN A 58 -9.43 -12.77 19.96
CA GLN A 58 -8.60 -12.53 18.77
C GLN A 58 -9.30 -12.61 17.40
N ILE A 59 -9.80 -11.46 16.93
CA ILE A 59 -10.32 -11.30 15.57
C ILE A 59 -9.13 -11.21 14.60
N THR A 60 -8.93 -12.26 13.81
CA THR A 60 -8.12 -12.19 12.58
C THR A 60 -9.06 -11.83 11.44
N LEU A 61 -8.87 -10.65 10.85
CA LEU A 61 -9.80 -10.04 9.89
C LEU A 61 -9.76 -10.66 8.47
N MET A 62 -8.87 -11.62 8.21
CA MET A 62 -8.71 -12.27 6.90
C MET A 62 -8.31 -13.73 7.12
N THR A 63 -9.13 -14.69 6.68
CA THR A 63 -8.83 -16.12 6.73
C THR A 63 -8.58 -16.64 5.31
N GLY A 64 -7.51 -17.43 5.13
CA GLY A 64 -7.19 -18.04 3.84
C GLY A 64 -8.22 -19.11 3.47
N TRP A 65 -8.70 -19.10 2.23
CA TRP A 65 -9.62 -20.12 1.72
C TRP A 65 -8.81 -21.34 1.25
N HIS A 66 -8.48 -22.24 2.17
CA HIS A 66 -8.02 -23.59 1.82
C HIS A 66 -9.11 -24.61 2.14
N GLY A 67 -9.40 -25.46 1.15
CA GLY A 67 -10.49 -26.43 1.16
C GLY A 67 -10.67 -27.12 2.52
N PHE A 68 -11.88 -26.96 3.06
CA PHE A 68 -12.55 -27.68 4.14
C PHE A 68 -11.84 -27.99 5.48
N TYR A 69 -10.54 -27.77 5.67
CA TYR A 69 -9.87 -28.03 6.96
C TYR A 69 -8.66 -27.11 7.19
N SER A 70 -8.86 -25.80 7.37
CA SER A 70 -8.05 -24.93 8.28
C SER A 70 -8.38 -23.45 8.02
N LEU A 71 -9.33 -22.91 8.79
CA LEU A 71 -9.79 -21.51 8.71
C LEU A 71 -9.01 -20.55 9.64
N PHE A 72 -7.88 -20.98 10.22
CA PHE A 72 -7.21 -20.24 11.31
C PHE A 72 -5.73 -19.89 11.06
N ALA A 73 -5.19 -20.20 9.88
CA ALA A 73 -3.81 -19.81 9.56
C ALA A 73 -3.78 -18.38 9.00
N CYS A 74 -2.94 -17.52 9.60
CA CYS A 74 -2.58 -16.24 8.99
C CYS A 74 -1.90 -16.55 7.64
N PRO A 75 -2.32 -15.94 6.52
CA PRO A 75 -1.72 -16.22 5.23
C PRO A 75 -0.21 -15.92 5.24
N GLU A 76 0.57 -16.76 4.56
CA GLU A 76 1.99 -16.52 4.32
C GLU A 76 2.20 -15.12 3.70
N PRO A 77 3.25 -14.37 4.07
CA PRO A 77 3.48 -13.01 3.56
C PRO A 77 3.46 -12.88 2.03
N GLY A 78 3.82 -13.95 1.31
CA GLY A 78 3.77 -14.00 -0.16
C GLY A 78 2.36 -14.06 -0.77
N PHE A 79 1.35 -14.46 0.01
CA PHE A 79 -0.03 -14.59 -0.46
C PHE A 79 -0.60 -13.26 -0.95
N TYR A 80 -0.44 -12.20 -0.15
CA TYR A 80 -0.95 -10.87 -0.49
C TYR A 80 -0.26 -10.27 -1.71
N VAL A 81 1.06 -10.47 -1.81
CA VAL A 81 1.84 -10.00 -2.97
C VAL A 81 1.41 -10.72 -4.24
N ALA A 82 1.13 -12.03 -4.18
CA ALA A 82 0.61 -12.77 -5.32
C ALA A 82 -0.76 -12.23 -5.80
N TRP A 83 -1.70 -12.02 -4.87
CA TRP A 83 -3.02 -11.44 -5.16
C TRP A 83 -2.92 -10.04 -5.77
N ILE A 84 -2.07 -9.19 -5.20
CA ILE A 84 -1.82 -7.84 -5.71
C ILE A 84 -1.27 -7.89 -7.14
N ASN A 85 -0.29 -8.76 -7.37
CA ASN A 85 0.33 -8.93 -8.68
C ASN A 85 -0.66 -9.48 -9.72
N GLU A 86 -1.56 -10.39 -9.32
CA GLU A 86 -2.62 -10.91 -10.17
C GLU A 86 -3.65 -9.82 -10.52
N ALA A 87 -4.12 -9.07 -9.52
CA ALA A 87 -5.06 -7.97 -9.73
C ALA A 87 -4.50 -6.87 -10.64
N THR A 88 -3.23 -6.47 -10.44
CA THR A 88 -2.56 -5.47 -11.28
C THR A 88 -2.34 -5.95 -12.71
N ALA A 89 -2.03 -7.25 -12.89
CA ALA A 89 -1.94 -7.86 -14.22
C ALA A 89 -3.31 -7.91 -14.92
N GLY A 90 -4.38 -8.29 -14.20
CA GLY A 90 -5.75 -8.26 -14.73
C GLY A 90 -6.23 -6.86 -15.09
N ALA A 91 -5.73 -5.83 -14.39
CA ALA A 91 -6.00 -4.43 -14.70
C ALA A 91 -5.11 -3.85 -15.82
N GLY A 92 -4.17 -4.65 -16.37
CA GLY A 92 -3.27 -4.19 -17.43
C GLY A 92 -2.24 -3.14 -17.00
N ILE A 93 -1.95 -3.02 -15.69
CA ILE A 93 -0.99 -2.06 -15.18
C ILE A 93 0.43 -2.59 -15.48
N PRO A 94 1.22 -1.90 -16.32
CA PRO A 94 2.55 -2.38 -16.69
C PRO A 94 3.45 -2.40 -15.46
N ARG A 95 4.20 -3.48 -15.29
CA ARG A 95 5.24 -3.56 -14.26
C ARG A 95 6.51 -2.91 -14.79
N GLY A 96 7.10 -2.03 -14.00
CA GLY A 96 8.47 -1.58 -14.23
C GLY A 96 9.42 -2.78 -14.27
N GLY A 97 10.51 -2.69 -15.03
CA GLY A 97 11.42 -3.81 -15.28
C GLY A 97 12.01 -4.40 -14.01
N GLY A 98 11.36 -5.45 -13.47
CA GLY A 98 11.80 -6.19 -12.29
C GLY A 98 11.00 -5.93 -11.00
N ASP A 99 10.05 -5.00 -10.98
CA ASP A 99 9.37 -4.62 -9.74
C ASP A 99 7.99 -5.29 -9.59
N SER A 100 7.81 -5.99 -8.47
CA SER A 100 6.51 -6.49 -8.02
C SER A 100 5.79 -5.44 -7.18
N PHE A 101 4.48 -5.28 -7.38
CA PHE A 101 3.67 -4.45 -6.49
C PHE A 101 3.62 -5.09 -5.11
N THR A 102 3.92 -4.30 -4.09
CA THR A 102 3.87 -4.74 -2.69
C THR A 102 2.69 -4.07 -1.98
N THR A 103 2.34 -4.57 -0.79
CA THR A 103 1.41 -3.86 0.11
C THR A 103 1.90 -2.43 0.42
N HIS A 104 3.22 -2.23 0.44
CA HIS A 104 3.83 -0.92 0.60
C HIS A 104 3.54 0.01 -0.60
N THR A 105 3.55 -0.52 -1.83
CA THR A 105 3.21 0.25 -3.04
C THR A 105 1.78 0.78 -3.00
N TYR A 106 0.82 -0.05 -2.59
CA TYR A 106 -0.59 0.37 -2.45
C TYR A 106 -0.79 1.40 -1.35
N ARG A 107 -0.04 1.25 -0.25
CA ARG A 107 -0.02 2.25 0.79
C ARG A 107 0.42 3.59 0.19
N HIS A 108 1.58 3.64 -0.47
CA HIS A 108 2.07 4.88 -1.06
C HIS A 108 1.12 5.46 -2.11
N GLY A 109 0.63 4.65 -3.04
CA GLY A 109 -0.33 5.08 -4.06
C GLY A 109 -1.62 5.64 -3.45
N GLY A 110 -2.13 5.05 -2.36
CA GLY A 110 -3.31 5.56 -1.66
C GLY A 110 -3.07 6.91 -0.96
N ALA A 111 -1.89 7.10 -0.37
CA ALA A 111 -1.49 8.37 0.22
C ALA A 111 -1.33 9.46 -0.85
N GLN A 112 -0.66 9.16 -1.95
CA GLN A 112 -0.50 10.05 -3.10
C GLN A 112 -1.87 10.42 -3.69
N TRP A 113 -2.74 9.43 -3.93
CA TRP A 113 -4.08 9.67 -4.45
C TRP A 113 -4.91 10.57 -3.54
N ARG A 114 -4.93 10.30 -2.23
CA ARG A 114 -5.65 11.15 -1.28
C ARG A 114 -5.05 12.55 -1.15
N TRP A 115 -3.75 12.73 -1.41
CA TRP A 115 -3.09 14.03 -1.39
C TRP A 115 -3.38 14.82 -2.67
N MET A 116 -3.27 14.17 -3.84
CA MET A 116 -3.23 14.83 -5.15
C MET A 116 -4.52 14.63 -5.95
N PHE A 117 -5.01 13.40 -6.08
CA PHE A 117 -6.03 13.06 -7.07
C PHE A 117 -7.45 13.01 -6.51
N ALA A 118 -7.62 13.01 -5.20
CA ALA A 118 -8.94 13.06 -4.59
C ALA A 118 -9.69 14.36 -4.97
N PRO A 119 -11.02 14.33 -5.08
CA PRO A 119 -11.82 15.53 -5.30
C PRO A 119 -11.52 16.62 -4.28
N VAL A 120 -11.67 17.89 -4.69
CA VAL A 120 -11.50 19.04 -3.80
C VAL A 120 -12.48 18.91 -2.63
N GLY A 121 -11.97 19.00 -1.40
CA GLY A 121 -12.72 18.73 -0.17
C GLY A 121 -12.58 17.31 0.38
N GLU A 122 -12.17 16.34 -0.45
CA GLU A 122 -11.83 14.98 -0.02
C GLU A 122 -10.32 14.72 0.13
N ARG A 123 -9.51 15.68 -0.33
CA ARG A 123 -8.06 15.63 -0.20
C ARG A 123 -7.65 15.60 1.27
N TRP A 124 -6.63 14.80 1.56
CA TRP A 124 -6.09 14.70 2.91
C TRP A 124 -5.08 15.80 3.17
N THR A 125 -5.00 16.28 4.41
CA THR A 125 -3.90 17.14 4.84
C THR A 125 -2.62 16.30 5.00
N LEU A 126 -1.44 16.92 4.99
CA LEU A 126 -0.17 16.21 5.24
C LEU A 126 -0.20 15.47 6.57
N ALA A 127 -0.82 16.04 7.60
CA ALA A 127 -1.00 15.40 8.89
C ALA A 127 -1.81 14.09 8.79
N ARG A 128 -2.88 14.08 7.98
CA ARG A 128 -3.73 12.89 7.77
C ARG A 128 -3.02 11.84 6.90
N VAL A 129 -2.30 12.25 5.86
CA VAL A 129 -1.44 11.36 5.05
C VAL A 129 -0.38 10.71 5.93
N ARG A 130 0.28 11.50 6.79
CA ARG A 130 1.28 11.01 7.75
C ARG A 130 0.69 9.97 8.70
N TRP A 131 -0.46 10.26 9.29
CA TRP A 131 -1.15 9.37 10.20
C TRP A 131 -1.52 8.04 9.53
N TRP A 132 -2.13 8.10 8.35
CA TRP A 132 -2.56 6.91 7.61
C TRP A 132 -1.35 6.08 7.10
N GLY A 133 -0.29 6.76 6.68
CA GLY A 133 0.99 6.15 6.32
C GLY A 133 1.80 5.64 7.52
N SER A 134 1.28 5.75 8.75
CA SER A 134 1.96 5.43 10.03
C SER A 134 3.42 5.85 10.03
N TRP A 135 3.70 7.02 9.45
CA TRP A 135 5.03 7.60 9.44
C TRP A 135 5.39 7.93 10.88
N ALA A 136 6.54 7.45 11.34
CA ALA A 136 6.92 7.62 12.73
C ALA A 136 7.09 9.11 13.07
N GLU A 137 6.81 9.51 14.31
CA GLU A 137 6.91 10.92 14.74
C GLU A 137 8.32 11.49 14.55
N ASN A 138 9.33 10.62 14.60
CA ASN A 138 10.75 10.94 14.42
C ASN A 138 11.25 10.83 12.98
N GLU A 139 10.41 10.44 12.02
CA GLU A 139 10.79 10.41 10.61
C GLU A 139 10.74 11.83 10.03
N ASN A 140 11.78 12.22 9.28
CA ASN A 140 11.92 13.59 8.80
C ASN A 140 10.79 13.91 7.81
N HIS A 141 10.06 15.00 8.08
CA HIS A 141 8.96 15.49 7.23
C HIS A 141 9.45 15.74 5.80
N ASP A 142 10.72 16.14 5.64
CA ASP A 142 11.36 16.35 4.35
C ASP A 142 11.38 15.09 3.48
N THR A 143 11.37 13.91 4.09
CA THR A 143 11.36 12.64 3.35
C THR A 143 9.99 12.37 2.77
N LEU A 144 8.93 12.54 3.57
CA LEU A 144 7.54 12.44 3.10
C LEU A 144 7.26 13.49 2.02
N ILE A 145 7.68 14.75 2.25
CA ILE A 145 7.49 15.84 1.30
C ILE A 145 8.25 15.55 0.02
N ARG A 146 9.52 15.13 0.09
CA ARG A 146 10.31 14.75 -1.09
C ARG A 146 9.66 13.62 -1.87
N TYR A 147 9.13 12.58 -1.21
CA TYR A 147 8.42 11.53 -1.93
C TYR A 147 7.16 12.03 -2.64
N LEU A 148 6.38 12.91 -2.01
CA LEU A 148 5.21 13.50 -2.64
C LEU A 148 5.60 14.45 -3.79
N LEU A 149 6.72 15.17 -3.65
CA LEU A 149 7.22 16.11 -4.66
C LEU A 149 7.92 15.43 -5.84
N ASP A 150 8.67 14.35 -5.62
CA ASP A 150 9.33 13.59 -6.71
C ASP A 150 8.28 13.01 -7.68
N GLU A 151 7.14 12.58 -7.13
CA GLU A 151 6.00 12.09 -7.91
C GLU A 151 5.25 13.23 -8.61
N LEU A 152 5.02 14.35 -7.91
CA LEU A 152 4.46 15.55 -8.52
C LEU A 152 5.34 16.03 -9.69
N SER A 153 6.67 16.04 -9.50
CA SER A 153 7.62 16.41 -10.53
C SER A 153 7.59 15.44 -11.71
N THR A 154 7.42 14.14 -11.46
CA THR A 154 7.26 13.15 -12.53
C THR A 154 5.98 13.41 -13.34
N TYR A 155 4.89 13.78 -12.68
CA TYR A 155 3.64 14.16 -13.34
C TYR A 155 3.76 15.45 -14.15
N GLU A 156 4.36 16.50 -13.59
CA GLU A 156 4.57 17.78 -14.30
C GLU A 156 5.45 17.62 -15.55
N ASN A 157 6.41 16.69 -15.51
CA ASN A 157 7.28 16.39 -16.64
C ASN A 157 6.68 15.35 -17.62
N ASP A 158 5.59 14.67 -17.25
CA ASP A 158 4.88 13.77 -18.14
C ASP A 158 3.84 14.55 -18.95
N HIS A 159 4.22 14.96 -20.15
CA HIS A 159 3.34 15.67 -21.09
C HIS A 159 2.38 14.74 -21.85
N SER A 160 2.11 13.53 -21.33
CA SER A 160 1.22 12.54 -21.96
C SER A 160 -0.22 13.05 -22.11
N ASP A 161 -0.66 13.97 -21.25
CA ASP A 161 -1.98 14.61 -21.30
C ASP A 161 -2.00 15.93 -22.09
N ALA A 162 -0.87 16.38 -22.66
CA ALA A 162 -0.78 17.68 -23.34
C ALA A 162 -1.73 17.81 -24.55
N LEU A 163 -2.07 16.66 -25.17
CA LEU A 163 -3.03 16.58 -26.28
C LEU A 163 -4.46 16.24 -25.84
N CYS A 164 -4.71 16.10 -24.54
CA CYS A 164 -6.08 15.94 -24.04
C CYS A 164 -6.89 17.19 -24.44
N PRO A 165 -8.05 17.04 -25.11
CA PRO A 165 -8.90 18.17 -25.49
C PRO A 165 -9.29 19.06 -24.32
N THR A 166 -9.20 18.52 -23.11
CA THR A 166 -9.45 19.21 -21.85
C THR A 166 -8.13 19.30 -21.08
N GLN A 167 -7.41 20.41 -21.20
CA GLN A 167 -6.18 20.62 -20.43
C GLN A 167 -6.51 20.95 -18.97
N ASN A 168 -5.71 20.44 -18.03
CA ASN A 168 -5.96 20.64 -16.60
C ASN A 168 -5.66 22.07 -16.08
N GLU A 169 -5.23 23.00 -16.95
CA GLU A 169 -4.91 24.39 -16.59
C GLU A 169 -4.00 24.45 -15.33
N ALA A 170 -2.91 23.67 -15.32
CA ALA A 170 -1.99 23.56 -14.19
C ALA A 170 -1.37 24.91 -13.77
N ASP A 171 -1.44 25.92 -14.65
CA ASP A 171 -1.03 27.30 -14.40
C ASP A 171 -1.96 28.08 -13.44
N GLY A 172 -3.23 27.67 -13.32
CA GLY A 172 -4.23 28.33 -12.45
C GLY A 172 -4.34 27.73 -11.04
N SER A 173 -3.98 26.46 -10.86
CA SER A 173 -3.98 25.76 -9.58
C SER A 173 -3.10 24.51 -9.70
N LEU A 174 -2.40 24.16 -8.61
CA LEU A 174 -1.44 23.04 -8.53
C LEU A 174 -1.95 21.74 -9.18
N LEU A 175 -3.27 21.51 -9.15
CA LEU A 175 -3.91 20.32 -9.71
C LEU A 175 -5.22 20.66 -10.45
N GLY A 176 -5.32 21.87 -11.01
CA GLY A 176 -6.51 22.32 -11.75
C GLY A 176 -7.77 22.50 -10.89
N GLU A 177 -7.63 22.60 -9.55
CA GLU A 177 -8.77 22.68 -8.62
C GLU A 177 -9.67 23.87 -8.90
N HIS A 178 -9.11 24.97 -9.42
CA HIS A 178 -9.84 26.17 -9.78
C HIS A 178 -10.92 25.90 -10.83
N ARG A 179 -10.78 24.87 -11.67
CA ARG A 179 -11.80 24.48 -12.65
C ARG A 179 -13.05 23.90 -12.00
N LEU A 180 -12.90 23.16 -10.89
CA LEU A 180 -14.03 22.55 -10.18
C LEU A 180 -14.88 23.57 -9.42
N VAL A 181 -14.30 24.70 -9.04
CA VAL A 181 -15.00 25.81 -8.41
C VAL A 181 -15.34 26.94 -9.38
N ARG A 182 -14.86 26.88 -10.63
CA ARG A 182 -15.19 27.88 -11.65
C ARG A 182 -16.67 27.72 -12.03
N PRO A 183 -17.43 28.81 -12.07
CA PRO A 183 -18.75 28.80 -12.68
C PRO A 183 -18.65 28.23 -14.10
N ALA A 184 -19.52 27.29 -14.47
CA ALA A 184 -19.54 26.68 -15.79
C ALA A 184 -19.46 27.76 -16.87
N CYS A 185 -18.47 27.67 -17.76
CA CYS A 185 -18.31 28.69 -18.78
C CYS A 185 -19.36 28.49 -19.89
N SER A 186 -19.60 29.53 -20.70
CA SER A 186 -20.56 29.43 -21.80
C SER A 186 -20.21 28.30 -22.78
N GLN A 187 -18.93 27.97 -22.93
CA GLN A 187 -18.48 26.84 -23.77
C GLN A 187 -18.85 25.49 -23.15
N ASP A 188 -18.70 25.32 -21.83
CA ASP A 188 -19.11 24.09 -21.13
C ASP A 188 -20.62 23.86 -21.24
N LEU A 189 -21.40 24.95 -21.09
CA LEU A 189 -22.85 24.91 -21.25
C LEU A 189 -23.25 24.58 -22.70
N GLN A 190 -22.55 25.13 -23.69
CA GLN A 190 -22.78 24.78 -25.10
C GLN A 190 -22.44 23.33 -25.40
N LEU A 191 -21.35 22.79 -24.84
CA LEU A 191 -21.00 21.38 -25.00
C LEU A 191 -22.04 20.48 -24.35
N MET A 192 -22.43 20.77 -23.10
CA MET A 192 -23.51 20.07 -22.41
C MET A 192 -24.81 20.11 -23.21
N GLN A 193 -25.18 21.28 -23.74
CA GLN A 193 -26.36 21.42 -24.59
C GLN A 193 -26.26 20.57 -25.85
N ARG A 194 -25.09 20.52 -26.51
CA ARG A 194 -24.88 19.69 -27.71
C ARG A 194 -25.00 18.20 -27.41
N PHE A 195 -24.43 17.73 -26.30
CA PHE A 195 -24.58 16.33 -25.87
C PHE A 195 -26.03 15.98 -25.59
N ILE A 196 -26.74 16.80 -24.79
CA ILE A 196 -28.15 16.60 -24.50
C ILE A 196 -28.99 16.60 -25.79
N THR A 197 -28.70 17.52 -26.73
CA THR A 197 -29.43 17.59 -28.00
C THR A 197 -29.19 16.34 -28.84
N ALA A 198 -27.95 15.86 -28.92
CA ALA A 198 -27.60 14.64 -29.65
C ALA A 198 -28.28 13.41 -29.04
N ASP A 199 -28.26 13.25 -27.71
CA ASP A 199 -28.92 12.13 -27.02
C ASP A 199 -30.45 12.15 -27.24
N VAL A 200 -31.06 13.33 -27.25
CA VAL A 200 -32.50 13.48 -27.54
C VAL A 200 -32.82 13.16 -28.99
N GLU A 201 -31.96 13.51 -29.95
CA GLU A 201 -32.12 13.15 -31.36
C GLU A 201 -31.98 11.64 -31.59
N ASP A 202 -31.05 10.98 -30.88
CA ASP A 202 -30.85 9.54 -30.95
C ASP A 202 -32.07 8.80 -30.36
N LEU A 203 -32.53 9.22 -29.17
CA LEU A 203 -33.75 8.70 -28.55
C LEU A 203 -34.98 8.88 -29.46
N ARG A 204 -35.09 10.04 -30.12
CA ARG A 204 -36.18 10.30 -31.06
C ARG A 204 -36.12 9.36 -32.26
N SER A 205 -34.93 9.08 -32.77
CA SER A 205 -34.72 8.15 -33.89
C SER A 205 -35.12 6.73 -33.51
N ASP A 206 -34.76 6.28 -32.31
CA ASP A 206 -35.16 4.97 -31.76
C ASP A 206 -36.67 4.84 -31.61
N VAL A 207 -37.34 5.86 -31.04
CA VAL A 207 -38.80 5.87 -30.90
C VAL A 207 -39.49 5.84 -32.26
N CYS A 208 -39.00 6.59 -33.25
CA CYS A 208 -39.50 6.54 -34.62
C CYS A 208 -39.34 5.15 -35.24
N PHE A 209 -38.18 4.51 -35.06
CA PHE A 209 -37.91 3.16 -35.54
C PHE A 209 -38.88 2.13 -34.95
N LEU A 210 -39.07 2.16 -33.64
CA LEU A 210 -40.02 1.28 -32.94
C LEU A 210 -41.46 1.51 -33.42
N THR A 211 -41.85 2.77 -33.57
CA THR A 211 -43.20 3.14 -34.04
C THR A 211 -43.46 2.61 -35.45
N ASN A 212 -42.50 2.79 -36.37
CA ASN A 212 -42.62 2.30 -37.76
C ASN A 212 -42.65 0.77 -37.83
N THR A 213 -41.91 0.09 -36.96
CA THR A 213 -41.92 -1.38 -36.85
C THR A 213 -43.29 -1.89 -36.38
N LEU A 214 -43.89 -1.25 -35.37
CA LEU A 214 -45.22 -1.59 -34.88
C LEU A 214 -46.31 -1.34 -35.93
N ILE A 215 -46.24 -0.24 -36.68
CA ILE A 215 -47.18 0.05 -37.76
C ILE A 215 -47.06 -0.99 -38.89
N SER A 216 -45.84 -1.36 -39.26
CA SER A 216 -45.59 -2.37 -40.29
C SER A 216 -46.09 -3.76 -39.88
N SER A 217 -45.96 -4.11 -38.59
CA SER A 217 -46.53 -5.36 -38.06
C SER A 217 -48.06 -5.40 -38.09
N ARG A 218 -48.74 -4.24 -38.03
CA ARG A 218 -50.20 -4.15 -37.99
C ARG A 218 -50.85 -4.24 -39.37
N ASN A 219 -50.14 -3.86 -40.43
CA ASN A 219 -50.64 -3.84 -41.81
C ASN A 219 -50.22 -5.08 -42.63
N GLY A 220 -49.67 -6.11 -41.97
CA GLY A 220 -49.42 -7.40 -42.62
C GLY A 220 -50.74 -8.03 -43.12
N PRO A 221 -50.73 -8.71 -44.28
CA PRO A 221 -51.93 -9.27 -44.87
C PRO A 221 -52.62 -10.25 -43.90
N PRO A 222 -53.94 -10.14 -43.68
CA PRO A 222 -54.68 -11.08 -42.86
C PRO A 222 -54.80 -12.40 -43.61
N GLY A 223 -53.83 -13.32 -43.44
CA GLY A 223 -53.94 -14.63 -44.07
C GLY A 223 -52.64 -15.40 -44.22
N SER A 224 -52.08 -15.88 -43.11
CA SER A 224 -51.47 -17.22 -43.04
C SER A 224 -51.07 -17.51 -41.61
N THR A 225 -51.99 -18.15 -40.91
CA THR A 225 -51.71 -19.00 -39.76
C THR A 225 -50.85 -20.17 -40.22
N LEU A 226 -49.53 -20.00 -40.15
CA LEU A 226 -48.64 -21.15 -39.99
C LEU A 226 -47.82 -20.94 -38.73
N VAL A 227 -48.15 -21.79 -37.76
CA VAL A 227 -47.44 -22.02 -36.51
C VAL A 227 -46.00 -22.35 -36.84
N HIS A 228 -45.10 -21.38 -36.69
CA HIS A 228 -43.71 -21.69 -36.45
C HIS A 228 -43.20 -20.82 -35.31
N GLU A 229 -43.13 -21.46 -34.16
CA GLU A 229 -42.48 -21.00 -32.94
C GLU A 229 -40.99 -20.72 -33.22
N PRO A 230 -40.51 -19.46 -33.07
CA PRO A 230 -39.09 -19.19 -33.04
C PRO A 230 -38.57 -19.27 -31.59
N PRO A 231 -37.32 -19.73 -31.39
CA PRO A 231 -36.72 -19.77 -30.07
C PRO A 231 -36.40 -18.35 -29.61
N VAL A 232 -36.98 -17.97 -28.46
CA VAL A 232 -36.74 -16.71 -27.76
C VAL A 232 -35.32 -16.69 -27.22
N GLN A 233 -34.45 -15.85 -27.78
CA GLN A 233 -33.25 -15.36 -27.08
C GLN A 233 -32.89 -13.94 -27.52
N HIS A 234 -33.55 -12.93 -26.96
CA HIS A 234 -32.91 -11.62 -26.74
C HIS A 234 -33.41 -11.01 -25.42
N THR A 235 -32.54 -11.10 -24.41
CA THR A 235 -32.69 -10.46 -23.11
C THR A 235 -32.37 -8.97 -23.24
N LEU A 236 -33.38 -8.10 -23.22
CA LEU A 236 -33.20 -6.66 -22.99
C LEU A 236 -33.26 -6.40 -21.48
N HIS A 237 -32.09 -6.31 -20.84
CA HIS A 237 -31.96 -5.74 -19.50
C HIS A 237 -31.93 -4.21 -19.61
N GLY A 238 -33.10 -3.58 -19.43
CA GLY A 238 -33.22 -2.14 -19.21
C GLY A 238 -33.42 -1.87 -17.72
N THR A 239 -32.34 -1.62 -16.99
CA THR A 239 -32.41 -1.22 -15.58
C THR A 239 -32.58 0.30 -15.51
N PHE A 240 -33.82 0.76 -15.37
CA PHE A 240 -34.10 2.14 -14.92
C PHE A 240 -33.82 2.22 -13.42
N LEU A 241 -32.78 2.97 -13.04
CA LEU A 241 -32.55 3.40 -11.67
C LEU A 241 -33.33 4.72 -11.42
N PRO A 242 -34.03 4.88 -10.29
CA PRO A 242 -34.52 6.18 -9.87
C PRO A 242 -33.36 7.04 -9.39
N HIS A 243 -33.21 8.22 -10.00
CA HIS A 243 -32.28 9.26 -9.58
C HIS A 243 -32.88 10.01 -8.39
N GLU A 244 -32.41 9.73 -7.17
CA GLU A 244 -32.72 10.56 -6.00
C GLU A 244 -31.89 11.85 -6.03
N SER A 245 -32.59 12.98 -5.96
CA SER A 245 -31.98 14.30 -5.79
C SER A 245 -31.40 14.46 -4.37
N PRO A 246 -30.19 15.03 -4.19
CA PRO A 246 -29.66 15.28 -2.86
C PRO A 246 -30.36 16.49 -2.22
N THR A 247 -31.00 16.23 -1.08
CA THR A 247 -31.51 17.26 -0.16
C THR A 247 -30.33 17.95 0.52
N LEU A 248 -30.22 19.26 0.34
CA LEU A 248 -29.30 20.14 1.06
C LEU A 248 -29.63 20.12 2.57
N ILE A 249 -28.73 19.56 3.39
CA ILE A 249 -28.77 19.68 4.85
C ILE A 249 -27.84 20.84 5.26
N PRO A 250 -28.30 21.82 6.05
CA PRO A 250 -27.42 22.87 6.58
C PRO A 250 -26.46 22.29 7.63
N GLN A 251 -25.16 22.54 7.46
CA GLN A 251 -24.16 22.22 8.48
C GLN A 251 -24.34 23.12 9.71
N GLN A 252 -24.74 22.53 10.84
CA GLN A 252 -24.62 23.16 12.16
C GLN A 252 -23.18 23.03 12.66
N MET A 253 -22.58 24.16 13.02
CA MET A 253 -21.28 24.24 13.69
C MET A 253 -21.36 23.60 15.08
N ILE A 254 -20.50 22.62 15.36
CA ILE A 254 -20.26 22.09 16.71
C ILE A 254 -18.91 22.64 17.20
N PRO A 255 -18.82 23.26 18.38
CA PRO A 255 -17.57 23.77 18.93
C PRO A 255 -16.72 22.65 19.57
N ALA A 256 -15.40 22.78 19.42
CA ALA A 256 -14.40 21.85 19.93
C ALA A 256 -14.22 21.93 21.47
N PRO A 257 -13.97 20.81 22.17
CA PRO A 257 -13.56 20.85 23.56
C PRO A 257 -12.03 20.93 23.70
N SER A 258 -11.55 22.00 24.33
CA SER A 258 -10.17 22.14 24.80
C SER A 258 -9.89 21.16 25.94
N ARG A 259 -8.91 20.26 25.77
CA ARG A 259 -8.37 19.43 26.86
C ARG A 259 -6.99 19.94 27.25
N THR A 260 -6.92 20.52 28.44
CA THR A 260 -5.69 20.88 29.15
C THR A 260 -5.06 19.61 29.73
N PHE A 261 -3.83 19.29 29.33
CA PHE A 261 -3.03 18.23 29.95
C PHE A 261 -2.02 18.86 30.92
N ASN A 262 -2.08 18.48 32.20
CA ASN A 262 -1.02 18.73 33.17
C ASN A 262 -0.09 17.50 33.25
N PRO A 263 1.24 17.65 33.22
CA PRO A 263 2.15 16.55 33.46
C PRO A 263 2.42 16.39 34.96
N VAL A 264 2.22 15.18 35.48
CA VAL A 264 2.71 14.76 36.80
C VAL A 264 4.09 14.13 36.60
N THR A 265 5.11 14.79 37.12
CA THR A 265 6.48 14.29 37.27
C THR A 265 6.56 13.44 38.54
N ASN A 266 6.84 12.15 38.40
CA ASN A 266 7.30 11.31 39.50
C ASN A 266 8.66 10.71 39.15
N SER A 267 9.68 11.29 39.79
CA SER A 267 11.04 10.78 39.86
C SER A 267 11.10 9.74 40.97
N THR A 268 11.61 8.55 40.69
CA THR A 268 12.03 7.61 41.74
C THR A 268 13.31 6.94 41.30
N GLY A 269 14.36 7.16 42.10
CA GLY A 269 15.73 6.76 41.82
C GLY A 269 15.91 5.24 41.79
N THR A 270 16.80 4.80 40.92
CA THR A 270 17.35 3.45 40.92
C THR A 270 18.86 3.53 40.79
N THR A 271 19.50 2.67 41.54
CA THR A 271 20.90 2.67 41.96
C THR A 271 21.91 2.54 40.83
N ASN A 272 22.99 3.33 40.96
CA ASN A 272 24.19 3.37 40.13
C ASN A 272 24.86 1.99 39.97
N PHE A 273 24.61 1.34 38.83
CA PHE A 273 25.64 0.57 38.15
C PHE A 273 26.13 1.43 36.99
N GLY A 274 27.43 1.70 36.91
CA GLY A 274 28.05 2.69 36.03
C GLY A 274 27.58 2.61 34.59
N SER A 275 26.53 3.36 34.28
CA SER A 275 26.12 3.67 32.93
C SER A 275 27.19 4.59 32.37
N ARG A 276 28.07 4.04 31.53
CA ARG A 276 28.87 4.89 30.65
C ARG A 276 27.86 5.80 29.92
N PRO A 277 27.97 7.13 30.06
CA PRO A 277 27.08 8.04 29.36
C PRO A 277 27.17 7.73 27.87
N LEU A 278 26.01 7.60 27.22
CA LEU A 278 25.92 7.54 25.77
C LEU A 278 26.74 8.71 25.22
N PRO A 279 27.64 8.51 24.23
CA PRO A 279 28.42 9.62 23.70
C PRO A 279 27.44 10.65 23.13
N GLU A 280 27.35 11.81 23.77
CA GLU A 280 26.36 12.81 23.41
C GLU A 280 26.66 13.43 22.04
N LYS A 281 27.91 13.36 21.55
CA LYS A 281 28.35 13.93 20.27
C LYS A 281 29.49 13.13 19.67
N GLY A 282 29.43 12.85 18.37
CA GLY A 282 30.56 12.31 17.59
C GLY A 282 30.55 10.80 17.32
N LEU A 283 29.41 10.12 17.39
CA LEU A 283 29.27 8.79 16.81
C LEU A 283 28.72 8.92 15.39
N ASP A 284 29.58 8.74 14.40
CA ASP A 284 29.13 8.57 13.02
C ASP A 284 29.80 7.33 12.41
N ILE A 285 29.06 6.64 11.56
CA ILE A 285 29.62 5.59 10.69
C ILE A 285 29.76 6.25 9.32
N PRO A 286 30.99 6.54 8.86
CA PRO A 286 31.23 7.30 7.64
C PRO A 286 30.51 6.68 6.43
N ASN A 287 29.93 7.54 5.59
CA ASN A 287 29.33 7.09 4.32
C ASN A 287 30.43 6.67 3.33
N LEU A 288 30.13 5.65 2.52
CA LEU A 288 31.02 5.14 1.48
C LEU A 288 30.44 5.40 0.08
N PRO A 289 31.28 5.75 -0.92
CA PRO A 289 32.73 5.94 -0.84
C PRO A 289 33.14 7.15 0.01
N MET A 290 34.30 7.08 0.66
CA MET A 290 34.81 8.16 1.49
C MET A 290 35.14 9.40 0.65
N ARG A 291 34.85 10.59 1.20
CA ARG A 291 35.22 11.87 0.61
C ARG A 291 36.63 12.25 1.06
N ARG A 292 37.51 12.53 0.12
CA ARG A 292 38.89 12.97 0.35
C ARG A 292 38.95 14.47 0.63
N ALA A 293 40.10 14.93 1.14
CA ALA A 293 40.33 16.34 1.47
C ALA A 293 40.22 17.28 0.25
N ASP A 294 40.50 16.78 -0.96
CA ASP A 294 40.31 17.49 -2.23
C ASP A 294 38.84 17.57 -2.68
N GLY A 295 37.91 17.01 -1.90
CA GLY A 295 36.49 16.93 -2.21
C GLY A 295 36.11 15.78 -3.14
N SER A 296 37.07 15.06 -3.72
CA SER A 296 36.82 13.89 -4.56
C SER A 296 36.42 12.67 -3.72
N TYR A 297 35.78 11.68 -4.36
CA TYR A 297 35.43 10.42 -3.69
C TYR A 297 36.48 9.36 -3.97
N ALA A 298 36.78 8.53 -2.97
CA ALA A 298 37.59 7.35 -3.17
C ALA A 298 36.93 6.40 -4.21
N PRO A 299 37.71 5.68 -5.03
CA PRO A 299 37.14 4.74 -5.98
C PRO A 299 36.23 3.72 -5.31
N LYS A 300 35.07 3.42 -5.93
CA LYS A 300 34.10 2.45 -5.39
C LYS A 300 34.73 1.09 -5.10
N LYS A 301 35.64 0.64 -5.98
CA LYS A 301 36.39 -0.61 -5.83
C LYS A 301 37.24 -0.71 -4.56
N ASP A 302 37.57 0.42 -3.94
CA ASP A 302 38.38 0.48 -2.72
C ASP A 302 37.52 0.66 -1.46
N SER A 303 36.19 0.80 -1.59
CA SER A 303 35.29 1.03 -0.45
C SER A 303 35.35 -0.08 0.60
N TRP A 304 35.61 -1.33 0.21
CA TRP A 304 35.70 -2.46 1.14
C TRP A 304 36.94 -2.39 2.05
N ARG A 305 38.04 -1.78 1.58
CA ARG A 305 39.23 -1.56 2.41
C ARG A 305 38.93 -0.59 3.56
N TYR A 306 38.19 0.48 3.28
CA TYR A 306 37.72 1.40 4.31
C TYR A 306 36.74 0.73 5.29
N ILE A 307 35.90 -0.21 4.82
CA ILE A 307 35.05 -1.00 5.72
C ILE A 307 35.89 -1.80 6.72
N ILE A 308 36.93 -2.50 6.25
CA ILE A 308 37.83 -3.26 7.11
C ILE A 308 38.57 -2.32 8.06
N GLN A 309 39.10 -1.21 7.54
CA GLN A 309 39.77 -0.19 8.35
C GLN A 309 38.86 0.33 9.47
N HIS A 310 37.64 0.77 9.16
CA HIS A 310 36.66 1.21 10.16
C HIS A 310 36.29 0.10 11.16
N TRP A 311 36.35 -1.16 10.74
CA TRP A 311 36.09 -2.29 11.62
C TRP A 311 37.22 -2.55 12.61
N THR A 312 38.47 -2.41 12.19
CA THR A 312 39.66 -2.76 12.99
C THR A 312 40.30 -1.58 13.71
N GLU A 313 40.15 -0.38 13.17
CA GLU A 313 40.83 0.85 13.58
C GLU A 313 39.83 1.99 13.81
N ALA A 314 40.19 2.91 14.69
CA ALA A 314 39.49 4.19 14.81
C ALA A 314 39.92 5.13 13.67
N ASP A 315 38.99 5.92 13.16
CA ASP A 315 39.22 7.00 12.22
C ASP A 315 38.64 8.33 12.75
N PRO A 316 39.35 9.02 13.64
CA PRO A 316 38.88 10.30 14.20
C PRO A 316 38.68 11.39 13.15
N VAL A 317 39.35 11.30 11.99
CA VAL A 317 39.22 12.31 10.91
C VAL A 317 37.81 12.30 10.32
N HIS A 318 37.18 11.12 10.29
CA HIS A 318 35.81 10.94 9.80
C HIS A 318 34.78 10.74 10.93
N GLY A 319 35.15 11.09 12.17
CA GLY A 319 34.26 11.01 13.33
C GLY A 319 34.09 9.61 13.93
N LEU A 320 34.92 8.63 13.53
CA LEU A 320 34.92 7.28 14.09
C LEU A 320 35.99 7.16 15.18
N HIS A 321 35.71 7.62 16.40
CA HIS A 321 36.71 7.61 17.49
C HIS A 321 37.05 6.24 18.07
N VAL A 322 36.19 5.23 17.84
CA VAL A 322 36.36 3.85 18.30
C VAL A 322 36.10 2.93 17.12
N ALA A 323 36.97 1.93 16.91
CA ALA A 323 36.79 0.92 15.89
C ALA A 323 35.43 0.21 16.04
N LEU A 324 34.74 -0.09 14.93
CA LEU A 324 33.37 -0.61 14.99
C LEU A 324 33.29 -1.94 15.74
N ARG A 325 34.30 -2.81 15.67
CA ARG A 325 34.29 -4.08 16.43
C ARG A 325 34.26 -3.88 17.95
N ASP A 326 34.76 -2.74 18.43
CA ASP A 326 34.89 -2.40 19.84
C ASP A 326 33.70 -1.54 20.34
N TRP A 327 32.70 -1.31 19.48
CA TRP A 327 31.50 -0.56 19.86
C TRP A 327 30.68 -1.30 20.91
N PRO A 328 30.34 -0.65 22.04
CA PRO A 328 29.45 -1.23 23.02
C PRO A 328 28.06 -1.54 22.46
N ALA A 329 27.47 -2.66 22.85
CA ALA A 329 26.18 -3.12 22.32
C ALA A 329 25.03 -2.13 22.62
N GLU A 330 25.13 -1.35 23.69
CA GLU A 330 24.20 -0.28 24.02
C GLU A 330 24.15 0.84 22.97
N TRP A 331 25.24 1.08 22.22
CA TRP A 331 25.25 2.09 21.15
C TRP A 331 24.44 1.67 19.94
N LEU A 332 24.16 0.38 19.78
CA LEU A 332 23.35 -0.17 18.69
C LEU A 332 21.88 -0.42 19.09
N LYS A 333 21.48 -0.03 20.31
CA LYS A 333 20.12 -0.21 20.84
C LYS A 333 19.33 1.12 20.80
N GLY A 334 18.02 1.03 21.05
CA GLY A 334 17.13 2.19 21.15
C GLY A 334 17.09 3.04 19.87
N LYS A 335 17.14 4.37 20.02
CA LYS A 335 17.07 5.33 18.91
C LYS A 335 18.24 5.17 17.92
N ASN A 336 19.40 4.75 18.41
CA ASN A 336 20.60 4.59 17.59
C ASN A 336 20.53 3.37 16.67
N LYS A 337 19.69 2.37 16.96
CA LYS A 337 19.51 1.18 16.12
C LYS A 337 19.07 1.56 14.70
N ALA A 338 18.17 2.53 14.57
CA ALA A 338 17.68 3.01 13.28
C ALA A 338 18.75 3.77 12.49
N ILE A 339 19.67 4.44 13.20
CA ILE A 339 20.70 5.30 12.62
C ILE A 339 21.92 4.47 12.19
N PHE A 340 22.47 3.65 13.09
CA PHE A 340 23.73 2.94 12.88
C PHE A 340 23.57 1.47 12.57
N GLY A 341 22.46 0.85 12.97
CA GLY A 341 22.31 -0.62 12.96
C GLY A 341 22.48 -1.24 11.58
N SER A 342 21.97 -0.59 10.53
CA SER A 342 22.14 -1.05 9.15
C SER A 342 23.61 -0.99 8.72
N LYS A 343 24.25 0.18 8.80
CA LYS A 343 25.65 0.37 8.40
C LYS A 343 26.62 -0.51 9.19
N TYR A 344 26.43 -0.58 10.51
CA TYR A 344 27.21 -1.43 11.40
C TYR A 344 27.17 -2.89 10.93
N HIS A 345 25.96 -3.41 10.67
CA HIS A 345 25.79 -4.80 10.24
C HIS A 345 26.40 -5.05 8.84
N GLN A 346 26.29 -4.09 7.92
CA GLN A 346 26.93 -4.18 6.61
C GLN A 346 28.46 -4.25 6.73
N HIS A 347 29.05 -3.38 7.56
CA HIS A 347 30.49 -3.37 7.81
C HIS A 347 30.94 -4.67 8.47
N ALA A 348 30.22 -5.13 9.49
CA ALA A 348 30.49 -6.39 10.17
C ALA A 348 30.50 -7.57 9.21
N LEU A 349 29.50 -7.68 8.32
CA LEU A 349 29.42 -8.81 7.38
C LEU A 349 30.63 -8.88 6.45
N ILE A 350 31.04 -7.76 5.85
CA ILE A 350 32.19 -7.72 4.94
C ILE A 350 33.49 -7.93 5.71
N ALA A 351 33.67 -7.24 6.83
CA ALA A 351 34.92 -7.29 7.60
C ALA A 351 35.15 -8.68 8.22
N LEU A 352 34.12 -9.30 8.80
CA LEU A 352 34.24 -10.64 9.37
C LEU A 352 34.44 -11.70 8.27
N GLU A 353 33.80 -11.55 7.10
CA GLU A 353 34.10 -12.44 5.97
C GLU A 353 35.59 -12.34 5.60
N PHE A 354 36.12 -11.13 5.43
CA PHE A 354 37.53 -10.94 5.10
C PHE A 354 38.48 -11.48 6.19
N LEU A 355 38.23 -11.14 7.46
CA LEU A 355 39.13 -11.46 8.56
C LEU A 355 39.05 -12.93 8.99
N GLU A 356 37.85 -13.51 9.06
CA GLU A 356 37.64 -14.85 9.60
C GLU A 356 37.69 -15.91 8.48
N GLN A 357 36.91 -15.74 7.41
CA GLN A 357 36.81 -16.75 6.34
C GLN A 357 38.07 -16.77 5.45
N TYR A 358 38.66 -15.60 5.19
CA TYR A 358 39.84 -15.47 4.31
C TYR A 358 41.12 -15.13 5.07
N GLN A 359 41.10 -15.11 6.41
CA GLN A 359 42.27 -14.85 7.26
C GLN A 359 43.00 -13.54 6.93
N GLY A 360 42.26 -12.53 6.43
CA GLY A 360 42.83 -11.27 5.98
C GLY A 360 43.64 -11.36 4.68
N ASN A 361 43.57 -12.47 3.93
CA ASN A 361 44.28 -12.62 2.67
C ASN A 361 43.51 -11.92 1.54
N GLU A 362 43.96 -10.71 1.20
CA GLU A 362 43.38 -9.87 0.14
C GLU A 362 43.34 -10.58 -1.22
N SER A 363 44.40 -11.28 -1.62
CA SER A 363 44.43 -11.92 -2.93
C SER A 363 43.34 -13.00 -3.09
N VAL A 364 43.14 -13.83 -2.07
CA VAL A 364 42.14 -14.90 -2.08
C VAL A 364 40.73 -14.31 -1.96
N PHE A 365 40.56 -13.28 -1.12
CA PHE A 365 39.28 -12.59 -0.95
C PHE A 365 38.81 -11.94 -2.27
N LEU A 366 39.71 -11.23 -2.96
CA LEU A 366 39.39 -10.57 -4.23
C LEU A 366 39.18 -11.57 -5.38
N ALA A 367 39.84 -12.73 -5.34
CA ALA A 367 39.59 -13.81 -6.29
C ALA A 367 38.21 -14.45 -6.07
N ALA A 368 37.76 -14.57 -4.82
CA ALA A 368 36.46 -15.14 -4.48
C ALA A 368 35.28 -14.19 -4.72
N TYR A 369 35.49 -12.88 -4.59
CA TYR A 369 34.44 -11.87 -4.70
C TYR A 369 34.74 -10.80 -5.75
N PRO A 370 34.78 -11.12 -7.05
CA PRO A 370 35.09 -10.17 -8.12
C PRO A 370 34.16 -8.93 -8.16
N GLU A 371 32.96 -9.03 -7.56
CA GLU A 371 31.98 -7.95 -7.40
C GLU A 371 32.51 -6.74 -6.63
N TYR A 372 33.63 -6.87 -5.92
CA TYR A 372 34.29 -5.73 -5.26
C TYR A 372 34.55 -4.56 -6.22
N LYS A 373 34.76 -4.84 -7.52
CA LYS A 373 35.00 -3.83 -8.56
C LYS A 373 33.83 -2.87 -8.76
N GLU A 374 32.61 -3.33 -8.50
CA GLU A 374 31.38 -2.55 -8.63
C GLU A 374 31.07 -1.72 -7.38
N GLY A 375 31.71 -2.04 -6.26
CA GLY A 375 31.61 -1.34 -4.98
C GLY A 375 31.11 -2.22 -3.84
N HIS A 376 31.09 -1.65 -2.63
CA HIS A 376 30.79 -2.40 -1.41
C HIS A 376 29.36 -2.98 -1.36
N THR A 377 28.38 -2.38 -2.05
CA THR A 377 27.00 -2.89 -2.11
C THR A 377 26.91 -4.20 -2.90
N ALA A 378 27.58 -4.27 -4.05
CA ALA A 378 27.66 -5.49 -4.86
C ALA A 378 28.42 -6.59 -4.10
N LEU A 379 29.56 -6.22 -3.49
CA LEU A 379 30.32 -7.09 -2.60
C LEU A 379 29.48 -7.63 -1.44
N LEU A 380 28.72 -6.78 -0.74
CA LEU A 380 27.83 -7.19 0.35
C LEU A 380 26.80 -8.22 -0.11
N THR A 381 26.25 -8.05 -1.31
CA THR A 381 25.28 -8.98 -1.89
C THR A 381 25.94 -10.33 -2.18
N ALA A 382 27.15 -10.32 -2.74
CA ALA A 382 27.91 -11.53 -3.01
C ALA A 382 28.29 -12.28 -1.71
N VAL A 383 28.76 -11.55 -0.69
CA VAL A 383 29.05 -12.11 0.63
C VAL A 383 27.79 -12.74 1.25
N LYS A 384 26.65 -12.04 1.23
CA LYS A 384 25.38 -12.60 1.74
C LYS A 384 24.95 -13.87 1.01
N ARG A 385 25.15 -13.93 -0.32
CA ARG A 385 24.88 -15.12 -1.12
C ARG A 385 25.78 -16.28 -0.69
N ALA A 386 27.10 -16.06 -0.62
CA ALA A 386 28.04 -17.08 -0.20
C ALA A 386 27.76 -17.61 1.22
N LYS A 387 27.46 -16.72 2.18
CA LYS A 387 27.07 -17.12 3.55
C LYS A 387 25.77 -17.93 3.57
N LYS A 388 24.81 -17.62 2.70
CA LYS A 388 23.57 -18.40 2.54
C LYS A 388 23.87 -19.79 1.97
N ASP A 389 24.72 -19.88 0.95
CA ASP A 389 25.08 -21.15 0.30
C ASP A 389 25.86 -22.07 1.26
N ARG A 390 26.62 -21.50 2.20
CA ARG A 390 27.29 -22.21 3.31
C ARG A 390 26.36 -22.57 4.48
N GLY A 391 25.11 -22.09 4.48
CA GLY A 391 24.15 -22.36 5.55
C GLY A 391 24.36 -21.54 6.83
N GLU A 392 25.15 -20.46 6.79
CA GLU A 392 25.44 -19.61 7.95
C GLU A 392 24.33 -18.59 8.23
N ILE A 393 23.59 -18.18 7.18
CA ILE A 393 22.45 -17.26 7.33
C ILE A 393 21.17 -18.08 7.33
N ILE A 394 20.61 -18.27 8.52
CA ILE A 394 19.26 -18.83 8.67
C ILE A 394 18.26 -17.77 8.18
N PRO A 395 17.41 -18.06 7.18
CA PRO A 395 16.35 -17.14 6.78
C PRO A 395 15.47 -16.84 7.99
N ARG A 396 15.23 -15.55 8.28
CA ARG A 396 14.22 -15.17 9.26
C ARG A 396 12.88 -15.74 8.78
N LYS A 397 12.33 -16.66 9.57
CA LYS A 397 10.96 -17.16 9.41
C LYS A 397 9.97 -16.07 9.74
#